data_AF-A0AAD6DKV6-F1
#
_entry.id   AF-A0AAD6DKV6-F1
#
_cell.length_a   1.000
_cell.length_b   1.000
_cell.length_c   1.000
_cell.angle_alpha   90.00
_cell.angle_beta   90.00
_cell.angle_gamma   90.00
#
_symmetry.space_group_name_H-M   'P 1'
#
loop_
_entity.id
_entity.type
_entity.pdbx_description
1 polymer ?
#
loop_
_entity_poly.entity_id
_entity_poly.type
_entity_poly.pdbx_seq_one_letter_code
_entity_poly.pdbx_strand_id
1 'polypeptide(L)'
;MYDFNLPTQFGPATVRIALPPASLMKFPPTELPEVIAAPHVSDFTWKQPFNIPNGLYTQLLDVRVPVTIASVYAITVVVINRINKSRGYKPWGFSNTPLFKLFVVLHNVFLAVYSAWTFAGMLQAFGNSWADRDQPNGLAGVVDSLCKINGPRGYGNAATYSPITDQWSIPNPAYSLTNGQPDPSDVGRLWNGGLAYLGWIFYLSKFYEVIDTAIILAKGKKSSTLQTYHHAGAMMCMWAGIRYMAAPIWIFALVNSGIHAMMYTYYTVTALRIRVPNVIKRSLTTMQITQFVFGTNMAAAYLFVHYTIPYPAGSAALGHLAKASPAAAAAAVEDGVLPWLKKFAFRAAGAEGIAENVGGAVAAPQSGYIQQMVTCMDTTGQAFAIWLNVSYLLPLTYLFARFFVRSYLNRKPSKQPTHMEAAEKAGMDALKSLSREIKKAAIEGENSEVTTDDEVIKAQVQKIAEVTSSVQDSPVRTRSSAANKAKAAASSSNQSGSDEGFSTVPAKKGAKKQSKTEQSSPSSPETNGQNPFGVLDRGA
;
A
#
# COMPACT_ATOMS: atom_id res chain seq x y z
N MET A 1 15.51 -18.54 7.42
CA MET A 1 15.93 -17.70 8.55
C MET A 1 17.31 -17.17 8.21
N TYR A 2 17.50 -15.86 8.26
CA TYR A 2 18.77 -15.24 7.86
C TYR A 2 19.21 -14.24 8.93
N ASP A 3 20.44 -14.40 9.41
CA ASP A 3 21.00 -13.60 10.49
C ASP A 3 22.12 -12.70 9.98
N PHE A 4 22.08 -11.43 10.37
CA PHE A 4 23.10 -10.43 10.15
C PHE A 4 23.73 -10.09 11.50
N ASN A 5 24.93 -10.59 11.73
CA ASN A 5 25.69 -10.30 12.95
C ASN A 5 26.47 -8.99 12.77
N LEU A 6 26.33 -8.09 13.73
CA LEU A 6 26.80 -6.72 13.65
C LEU A 6 27.57 -6.38 14.92
N PRO A 7 28.77 -5.79 14.84
CA PRO A 7 29.42 -5.24 16.02
C PRO A 7 28.65 -4.00 16.50
N THR A 8 28.46 -3.89 17.81
CA THR A 8 27.92 -2.69 18.46
C THR A 8 28.76 -2.36 19.69
N GLN A 9 28.59 -1.16 20.25
CA GLN A 9 29.29 -0.79 21.50
C GLN A 9 28.87 -1.64 22.71
N PHE A 10 27.74 -2.34 22.61
CA PHE A 10 27.19 -3.20 23.67
C PHE A 10 27.47 -4.70 23.41
N GLY A 11 28.45 -5.00 22.55
CA GLY A 11 28.77 -6.35 22.11
C GLY A 11 28.15 -6.74 20.77
N PRO A 12 28.23 -8.03 20.38
CA PRO A 12 27.70 -8.52 19.11
C PRO A 12 26.15 -8.49 19.11
N ALA A 13 25.56 -7.75 18.18
CA ALA A 13 24.13 -7.73 17.94
C ALA A 13 23.75 -8.57 16.72
N THR A 14 22.50 -9.01 16.66
CA THR A 14 21.98 -9.77 15.52
C THR A 14 20.69 -9.15 15.02
N VAL A 15 20.60 -8.89 13.71
CA VAL A 15 19.34 -8.62 13.00
C VAL A 15 18.97 -9.88 12.25
N ARG A 16 17.73 -10.34 12.36
CA ARG A 16 17.27 -11.62 11.85
C ARG A 16 16.00 -11.46 11.05
N ILE A 17 15.94 -12.13 9.90
CA ILE A 17 14.74 -12.29 9.10
C ILE A 17 14.18 -13.70 9.34
N ALA A 18 13.02 -13.79 9.97
CA ALA A 18 12.35 -15.03 10.31
C ALA A 18 10.82 -14.87 10.22
N LEU A 19 10.09 -15.99 10.28
CA LEU A 19 8.63 -15.93 10.34
C LEU A 19 8.18 -15.34 11.69
N PRO A 20 7.12 -14.49 11.71
CA PRO A 20 6.58 -14.00 12.96
C PRO A 20 6.09 -15.15 13.84
N PRO A 21 6.25 -15.06 15.17
CA PRO A 21 5.72 -16.04 16.08
C PRO A 21 4.18 -16.08 15.98
N ALA A 22 3.61 -17.29 16.05
CA ALA A 22 2.16 -17.50 15.95
C ALA A 22 1.37 -16.74 17.02
N SER A 23 1.99 -16.43 18.17
CA SER A 23 1.39 -15.63 19.24
C SER A 23 0.97 -14.23 18.78
N LEU A 24 1.62 -13.65 17.77
CA LEU A 24 1.27 -12.33 17.22
C LEU A 24 0.08 -12.38 16.24
N MET A 25 -0.39 -13.57 15.86
CA MET A 25 -1.51 -13.78 14.94
C MET A 25 -2.86 -13.95 15.64
N LYS A 26 -2.92 -13.73 16.97
CA LYS A 26 -4.16 -13.86 17.74
C LYS A 26 -5.20 -12.82 17.30
N PHE A 27 -6.42 -13.28 17.03
CA PHE A 27 -7.58 -12.45 16.71
C PHE A 27 -8.76 -12.79 17.63
N PRO A 28 -9.52 -11.80 18.17
CA PRO A 28 -9.28 -10.36 18.06
C PRO A 28 -7.95 -9.92 18.70
N PRO A 29 -7.33 -8.84 18.20
CA PRO A 29 -6.11 -8.30 18.80
C PRO A 29 -6.37 -7.83 20.23
N THR A 30 -5.31 -7.81 21.03
CA THR A 30 -5.34 -7.25 22.38
C THR A 30 -5.46 -5.73 22.32
N GLU A 31 -6.32 -5.15 23.16
CA GLU A 31 -6.51 -3.70 23.25
C GLU A 31 -5.30 -2.99 23.88
N LEU A 32 -4.51 -3.67 24.72
CA LEU A 32 -3.34 -3.07 25.35
C LEU A 32 -2.09 -3.14 24.47
N PRO A 33 -1.18 -2.15 24.58
CA PRO A 33 -1.26 -0.98 25.46
C PRO A 33 -2.28 0.06 24.96
N GLU A 34 -2.70 0.94 25.87
CA GLU A 34 -3.40 2.16 25.48
C GLU A 34 -2.51 3.02 24.56
N VAL A 35 -3.15 3.77 23.67
CA VAL A 35 -2.45 4.66 22.76
C VAL A 35 -1.85 5.84 23.52
N ILE A 36 -0.58 6.14 23.26
CA ILE A 36 0.11 7.28 23.87
C ILE A 36 -0.25 8.53 23.05
N ALA A 37 -0.95 9.47 23.68
CA ALA A 37 -1.34 10.72 23.04
C ALA A 37 -0.12 11.60 22.70
N ALA A 38 -0.31 12.54 21.76
CA ALA A 38 0.72 13.52 21.44
C ALA A 38 1.08 14.39 22.68
N PRO A 39 2.36 14.77 22.86
CA PRO A 39 2.77 15.63 23.97
C PRO A 39 2.04 16.97 23.93
N HIS A 40 1.74 17.55 25.09
CA HIS A 40 1.26 18.92 25.17
C HIS A 40 2.46 19.86 25.24
N VAL A 41 2.53 20.83 24.32
CA VAL A 41 3.61 21.82 24.27
C VAL A 41 3.13 23.15 24.82
N SER A 42 3.99 23.86 25.55
CA SER A 42 3.74 25.25 25.99
C SER A 42 3.74 26.21 24.81
N ASP A 43 4.69 26.01 23.91
CA ASP A 43 4.92 26.86 22.74
C ASP A 43 4.47 26.13 21.48
N PHE A 44 3.45 26.68 20.82
CA PHE A 44 2.97 26.12 19.57
C PHE A 44 4.02 26.24 18.48
N THR A 45 4.18 25.14 17.74
CA THR A 45 5.11 25.07 16.62
C THR A 45 4.31 24.94 15.33
N TRP A 46 4.95 25.19 14.19
CA TRP A 46 4.28 25.02 12.90
C TRP A 46 3.79 23.57 12.70
N LYS A 47 4.48 22.56 13.26
CA LYS A 47 4.11 21.13 13.18
C LYS A 47 3.07 20.71 14.23
N GLN A 48 2.95 21.47 15.31
CA GLN A 48 1.94 21.30 16.37
C GLN A 48 1.37 22.68 16.75
N PRO A 49 0.45 23.20 15.92
CA PRO A 49 -0.11 24.54 16.12
C PRO A 49 -1.09 24.64 17.30
N PHE A 50 -1.54 23.52 17.84
CA PHE A 50 -2.40 23.44 19.02
C PHE A 50 -2.18 22.11 19.76
N ASN A 51 -2.63 22.02 21.01
CA ASN A 51 -2.62 20.76 21.77
C ASN A 51 -3.91 19.98 21.57
N ILE A 52 -3.81 18.66 21.44
CA ILE A 52 -4.97 17.77 21.33
C ILE A 52 -5.32 17.26 22.73
N PRO A 53 -6.54 17.49 23.24
CA PRO A 53 -6.96 16.94 24.53
C PRO A 53 -6.86 15.40 24.53
N ASN A 54 -6.24 14.81 25.56
CA ASN A 54 -6.00 13.37 25.64
C ASN A 54 -7.29 12.54 25.57
N GLY A 55 -8.38 13.04 26.18
CA GLY A 55 -9.70 12.41 26.09
C GLY A 55 -10.25 12.39 24.67
N LEU A 56 -10.09 13.48 23.91
CA LEU A 56 -10.50 13.52 22.50
C LEU A 56 -9.65 12.60 21.63
N TYR A 57 -8.34 12.58 21.89
CA TYR A 57 -7.38 11.73 21.17
C TYR A 57 -7.78 10.25 21.22
N THR A 58 -8.11 9.77 22.42
CA THR A 58 -8.48 8.38 22.69
C THR A 58 -9.91 8.06 22.24
N GLN A 59 -10.88 8.94 22.49
CA GLN A 59 -12.28 8.73 22.10
C GLN A 59 -12.46 8.57 20.59
N LEU A 60 -11.77 9.38 19.78
CA LEU A 60 -11.85 9.26 18.32
C LEU A 60 -11.15 8.00 17.78
N LEU A 61 -10.37 7.31 18.60
CA LEU A 61 -9.76 6.01 18.29
C LEU A 61 -10.59 4.82 18.79
N ASP A 62 -11.81 5.04 19.30
CA ASP A 62 -12.77 3.94 19.50
C ASP A 62 -13.11 3.31 18.15
N VAL A 63 -13.02 1.98 18.05
CA VAL A 63 -13.29 1.19 16.83
C VAL A 63 -14.67 1.50 16.21
N ARG A 64 -15.65 1.88 17.03
CA ARG A 64 -17.01 2.22 16.58
C ARG A 64 -17.00 3.44 15.67
N VAL A 65 -16.10 4.40 15.88
CA VAL A 65 -16.03 5.64 15.10
C VAL A 65 -15.71 5.35 13.62
N PRO A 66 -14.55 4.76 13.25
CA PRO A 66 -14.23 4.51 11.86
C PRO A 66 -15.17 3.50 11.21
N VAL A 67 -15.60 2.46 11.94
CA VAL A 67 -16.55 1.45 11.40
C VAL A 67 -17.89 2.08 11.06
N THR A 68 -18.44 2.91 11.95
CA THR A 68 -19.73 3.57 11.72
C THR A 68 -19.63 4.55 10.55
N ILE A 69 -18.62 5.43 10.54
CA ILE A 69 -18.48 6.44 9.49
C ILE A 69 -18.21 5.77 8.12
N ALA A 70 -17.35 4.75 8.06
CA ALA A 70 -17.07 4.03 6.82
C ALA A 70 -18.32 3.29 6.30
N SER A 71 -19.14 2.72 7.19
CA SER A 71 -20.37 2.03 6.82
C SER A 71 -21.42 3.01 6.29
N VAL A 72 -21.65 4.12 6.99
CA VAL A 72 -22.56 5.19 6.54
C VAL A 72 -22.10 5.76 5.20
N TYR A 73 -20.80 6.00 5.05
CA TYR A 73 -20.20 6.44 3.79
C TYR A 73 -20.48 5.45 2.65
N ALA A 74 -20.18 4.16 2.83
CA ALA A 74 -20.36 3.15 1.80
C ALA A 74 -21.84 3.02 1.38
N ILE A 75 -22.75 2.97 2.34
CA ILE A 75 -24.20 2.90 2.09
C ILE A 75 -24.66 4.15 1.33
N THR A 76 -24.23 5.34 1.77
CA THR A 76 -24.56 6.61 1.12
C THR A 76 -24.10 6.64 -0.33
N VAL A 77 -22.87 6.19 -0.60
CA VAL A 77 -22.34 6.14 -1.97
C VAL A 77 -23.15 5.18 -2.86
N VAL A 78 -23.53 4.01 -2.34
CA VAL A 78 -24.35 3.04 -3.08
C VAL A 78 -25.72 3.64 -3.41
N VAL A 79 -26.38 4.25 -2.43
CA VAL A 79 -27.70 4.88 -2.58
C VAL A 79 -27.64 6.03 -3.59
N ILE A 80 -26.72 6.98 -3.42
CA ILE A 80 -26.63 8.14 -4.30
C ILE A 80 -26.18 7.73 -5.72
N ASN A 81 -25.31 6.72 -5.87
CA ASN A 81 -25.00 6.17 -7.19
C ASN A 81 -26.25 5.61 -7.89
N ARG A 82 -27.15 4.94 -7.15
CA ARG A 82 -28.41 4.41 -7.69
C ARG A 82 -29.35 5.55 -8.11
N ILE A 83 -29.44 6.60 -7.30
CA ILE A 83 -30.21 7.83 -7.61
C ILE A 83 -29.63 8.54 -8.84
N ASN A 84 -28.31 8.73 -8.91
CA ASN A 84 -27.68 9.34 -10.07
C ASN A 84 -27.92 8.50 -11.34
N LYS A 85 -27.89 7.16 -11.23
CA LYS A 85 -28.22 6.27 -12.34
C LYS A 85 -29.67 6.46 -12.81
N SER A 86 -30.65 6.50 -11.91
CA SER A 86 -32.07 6.71 -12.28
C SER A 86 -32.32 8.10 -12.88
N ARG A 87 -31.54 9.11 -12.48
CA ARG A 87 -31.55 10.47 -13.05
C ARG A 87 -30.76 10.60 -14.37
N GLY A 88 -30.23 9.51 -14.92
CA GLY A 88 -29.41 9.55 -16.13
C GLY A 88 -28.09 10.29 -15.97
N TYR A 89 -27.49 10.26 -14.78
CA TYR A 89 -26.24 10.93 -14.40
C TYR A 89 -26.23 12.45 -14.63
N LYS A 90 -27.39 13.09 -14.55
CA LYS A 90 -27.51 14.55 -14.61
C LYS A 90 -26.92 15.20 -13.34
N PRO A 91 -26.10 16.27 -13.46
CA PRO A 91 -25.59 17.02 -12.31
C PRO A 91 -26.72 17.51 -11.41
N TRP A 92 -26.45 17.64 -10.10
CA TRP A 92 -27.41 18.26 -9.17
C TRP A 92 -27.43 19.77 -9.39
N GLY A 93 -28.60 20.43 -9.26
CA GLY A 93 -28.76 21.85 -9.56
C GLY A 93 -27.75 22.75 -8.84
N PHE A 94 -27.54 22.51 -7.55
CA PHE A 94 -26.59 23.27 -6.73
C PHE A 94 -25.12 23.10 -7.19
N SER A 95 -24.77 21.99 -7.85
CA SER A 95 -23.40 21.72 -8.30
C SER A 95 -22.93 22.63 -9.45
N ASN A 96 -23.86 23.32 -10.11
CA ASN A 96 -23.55 24.27 -11.18
C ASN A 96 -23.31 25.70 -10.67
N THR A 97 -23.62 25.98 -9.40
CA THR A 97 -23.49 27.30 -8.79
C THR A 97 -22.03 27.76 -8.72
N PRO A 98 -21.76 29.07 -8.79
CA PRO A 98 -20.41 29.61 -8.60
C PRO A 98 -19.86 29.26 -7.21
N LEU A 99 -20.71 29.27 -6.19
CA LEU A 99 -20.36 28.87 -4.82
C LEU A 99 -19.81 27.45 -4.77
N PHE A 100 -20.49 26.48 -5.42
CA PHE A 100 -20.00 25.10 -5.46
C PHE A 100 -18.67 24.97 -6.20
N LYS A 101 -18.48 25.71 -7.30
CA LYS A 101 -17.20 25.70 -8.03
C LYS A 101 -16.07 26.27 -7.19
N LEU A 102 -16.32 27.39 -6.49
CA LEU A 102 -15.37 27.99 -5.54
C LEU A 102 -15.04 27.00 -4.41
N PHE A 103 -16.06 26.36 -3.82
CA PHE A 103 -15.87 25.34 -2.80
C PHE A 103 -14.97 24.20 -3.28
N VAL A 104 -15.18 23.66 -4.50
CA VAL A 104 -14.33 22.60 -5.04
C VAL A 104 -12.88 23.06 -5.20
N VAL A 105 -12.63 24.31 -5.62
CA VAL A 105 -11.27 24.84 -5.71
C VAL A 105 -10.65 24.97 -4.32
N LEU A 106 -11.34 25.61 -3.37
CA LEU A 106 -10.86 25.80 -2.00
C LEU A 106 -10.60 24.47 -1.29
N HIS A 107 -11.46 23.48 -1.50
CA HIS A 107 -11.30 22.12 -0.98
C HIS A 107 -10.02 21.45 -1.48
N ASN A 108 -9.74 21.52 -2.78
CA ASN A 108 -8.50 20.95 -3.34
C ASN A 108 -7.26 21.72 -2.89
N VAL A 109 -7.33 23.06 -2.80
CA VAL A 109 -6.24 23.88 -2.28
C VAL A 109 -5.96 23.53 -0.81
N PHE A 110 -7.00 23.45 0.00
CA PHE A 110 -6.90 23.06 1.41
C PHE A 110 -6.22 21.70 1.55
N LEU A 111 -6.68 20.68 0.83
CA LEU A 111 -6.09 19.34 0.87
C LEU A 111 -4.65 19.32 0.35
N ALA A 112 -4.30 20.11 -0.65
CA ALA A 112 -2.94 20.23 -1.16
C ALA A 112 -2.00 20.83 -0.09
N VAL A 113 -2.38 21.96 0.52
CA VAL A 113 -1.61 22.65 1.56
C VAL A 113 -1.50 21.77 2.80
N TYR A 114 -2.61 21.19 3.26
CA TYR A 114 -2.65 20.27 4.39
C TYR A 114 -1.74 19.05 4.18
N SER A 115 -1.78 18.44 2.99
CA SER A 115 -0.96 17.28 2.67
C SER A 115 0.52 17.66 2.59
N ALA A 116 0.85 18.84 2.05
CA ALA A 116 2.23 19.35 2.01
C ALA A 116 2.76 19.65 3.42
N TRP A 117 1.93 20.24 4.28
CA TRP A 117 2.25 20.50 5.69
C TRP A 117 2.50 19.19 6.45
N THR A 118 1.62 18.20 6.28
CA THR A 118 1.77 16.87 6.89
C THR A 118 3.03 16.19 6.39
N PHE A 119 3.31 16.25 5.08
CA PHE A 119 4.51 15.68 4.48
C PHE A 119 5.78 16.31 5.04
N ALA A 120 5.85 17.66 5.08
CA ALA A 120 7.01 18.36 5.61
C ALA A 120 7.24 18.03 7.09
N GLY A 121 6.16 18.02 7.89
CA GLY A 121 6.23 17.71 9.31
C GLY A 121 6.69 16.27 9.55
N MET A 122 6.13 15.32 8.80
CA MET A 122 6.52 13.92 8.88
C MET A 122 7.94 13.71 8.36
N LEU A 123 8.39 14.43 7.33
CA LEU A 123 9.74 14.30 6.78
C LEU A 123 10.78 14.77 7.81
N GLN A 124 10.50 15.87 8.52
CA GLN A 124 11.34 16.35 9.62
C GLN A 124 11.32 15.37 10.80
N ALA A 125 10.13 14.94 11.25
CA ALA A 125 9.99 13.99 12.35
C ALA A 125 10.70 12.67 12.04
N PHE A 126 10.53 12.17 10.82
CA PHE A 126 11.26 11.03 10.28
C PHE A 126 12.76 11.36 10.39
N GLY A 127 13.31 12.33 9.66
CA GLY A 127 14.76 12.63 9.71
C GLY A 127 15.38 12.75 11.11
N ASN A 128 14.64 13.29 12.08
CA ASN A 128 15.06 13.45 13.48
C ASN A 128 14.94 12.18 14.36
N SER A 129 14.45 11.06 13.82
CA SER A 129 14.19 9.82 14.56
C SER A 129 15.25 8.73 14.38
N TRP A 130 16.21 8.92 13.47
CA TRP A 130 17.23 7.88 13.23
C TRP A 130 18.17 7.81 14.42
N ALA A 131 18.76 6.65 14.66
CA ALA A 131 19.95 6.58 15.50
C ALA A 131 21.02 7.54 14.95
N ASP A 132 21.84 8.12 15.83
CA ASP A 132 22.90 9.02 15.41
C ASP A 132 23.81 8.36 14.37
N ARG A 133 24.05 9.08 13.27
CA ARG A 133 24.84 8.61 12.13
C ARG A 133 26.29 8.31 12.53
N ASP A 134 26.74 8.93 13.62
CA ASP A 134 28.10 8.82 14.14
C ASP A 134 28.23 7.75 15.24
N GLN A 135 27.15 7.05 15.61
CA GLN A 135 27.20 5.98 16.61
C GLN A 135 27.67 4.64 16.02
N PRO A 136 28.40 3.81 16.79
CA PRO A 136 28.97 2.54 16.34
C PRO A 136 27.94 1.41 16.16
N ASN A 137 26.64 1.69 16.32
CA ASN A 137 25.58 0.66 16.39
C ASN A 137 25.03 0.24 15.01
N GLY A 138 25.46 0.92 13.94
CA GLY A 138 25.22 0.54 12.55
C GLY A 138 23.77 0.18 12.24
N LEU A 139 23.57 -0.94 11.54
CA LEU A 139 22.26 -1.42 11.10
C LEU A 139 21.33 -1.79 12.28
N ALA A 140 21.85 -2.25 13.42
CA ALA A 140 21.03 -2.58 14.59
C ALA A 140 20.32 -1.34 15.14
N GLY A 141 21.03 -0.20 15.22
CA GLY A 141 20.43 1.07 15.61
C GLY A 141 19.37 1.57 14.63
N VAL A 142 19.56 1.37 13.32
CA VAL A 142 18.57 1.75 12.29
C VAL A 142 17.30 0.89 12.41
N VAL A 143 17.46 -0.43 12.57
CA VAL A 143 16.32 -1.35 12.76
C VAL A 143 15.57 -1.00 14.03
N ASP A 144 16.28 -0.72 15.13
CA ASP A 144 15.67 -0.30 16.39
C ASP A 144 14.88 1.01 16.24
N SER A 145 15.43 2.02 15.54
CA SER A 145 14.73 3.29 15.20
C SER A 145 13.46 3.10 14.39
N LEU A 146 13.43 2.10 13.50
CA LEU A 146 12.27 1.80 12.69
C LEU A 146 11.24 0.99 13.47
N CYS A 147 11.65 0.01 14.27
CA CYS A 147 10.77 -0.90 14.98
C CYS A 147 10.15 -0.29 16.25
N LYS A 148 10.95 0.46 17.04
CA LYS A 148 10.51 1.05 18.30
C LYS A 148 10.40 2.55 18.15
N ILE A 149 9.16 3.02 18.16
CA ILE A 149 8.81 4.40 17.83
C ILE A 149 8.57 5.28 19.06
N ASN A 150 8.59 4.73 20.27
CA ASN A 150 8.36 5.45 21.53
C ASN A 150 9.64 5.57 22.35
N GLY A 151 9.83 6.73 22.98
CA GLY A 151 10.88 6.98 23.96
C GLY A 151 12.09 7.74 23.39
N PRO A 152 13.25 7.69 24.09
CA PRO A 152 14.45 8.43 23.68
C PRO A 152 15.19 7.87 22.45
N ARG A 153 15.97 8.75 21.81
CA ARG A 153 16.87 8.43 20.69
C ARG A 153 17.93 7.39 21.09
N GLY A 154 18.31 6.52 20.16
CA GLY A 154 19.51 5.68 20.27
C GLY A 154 19.22 4.21 20.57
N TYR A 155 20.12 3.33 20.13
CA TYR A 155 19.96 1.88 20.17
C TYR A 155 19.77 1.36 21.59
N GLY A 156 18.62 0.72 21.85
CA GLY A 156 18.27 0.18 23.18
C GLY A 156 17.69 1.19 24.17
N ASN A 157 17.45 2.43 23.72
CA ASN A 157 16.85 3.47 24.57
C ASN A 157 15.32 3.53 24.43
N ALA A 158 14.74 2.87 23.43
CA ALA A 158 13.30 2.93 23.21
C ALA A 158 12.52 2.19 24.30
N ALA A 159 11.31 2.69 24.57
CA ALA A 159 10.38 1.99 25.43
C ALA A 159 9.79 0.77 24.71
N THR A 160 9.80 -0.37 25.40
CA THR A 160 9.24 -1.64 24.91
C THR A 160 8.09 -2.06 25.80
N TYR A 161 7.05 -2.61 25.20
CA TYR A 161 5.89 -3.10 25.92
C TYR A 161 5.90 -4.63 25.98
N SER A 162 5.64 -5.20 27.15
CA SER A 162 5.51 -6.64 27.33
C SER A 162 4.03 -7.03 27.43
N PRO A 163 3.48 -7.78 26.46
CA PRO A 163 2.08 -8.20 26.51
C PRO A 163 1.80 -9.29 27.55
N ILE A 164 2.84 -9.86 28.17
CA ILE A 164 2.73 -10.96 29.13
C ILE A 164 2.65 -10.41 30.55
N THR A 165 3.41 -9.36 30.83
CA THR A 165 3.42 -8.68 32.14
C THR A 165 2.55 -7.43 32.18
N ASP A 166 1.99 -7.00 31.04
CA ASP A 166 1.19 -5.77 30.90
C ASP A 166 1.93 -4.53 31.40
N GLN A 167 3.22 -4.43 31.02
CA GLN A 167 4.10 -3.38 31.51
C GLN A 167 5.01 -2.86 30.41
N TRP A 168 5.22 -1.54 30.42
CA TRP A 168 6.30 -0.90 29.69
C TRP A 168 7.62 -1.08 30.43
N SER A 169 8.71 -1.09 29.68
CA SER A 169 10.07 -1.05 30.22
C SER A 169 10.99 -0.28 29.28
N ILE A 170 12.05 0.30 29.82
CA ILE A 170 13.14 0.87 29.01
C ILE A 170 14.41 0.06 29.33
N PRO A 171 15.12 -0.49 28.32
CA PRO A 171 16.32 -1.29 28.55
C PRO A 171 17.45 -0.49 29.19
N ASN A 172 17.62 0.76 28.76
CA ASN A 172 18.66 1.64 29.27
C ASN A 172 18.24 2.29 30.61
N PRO A 173 18.96 2.04 31.72
CA PRO A 173 18.61 2.54 33.06
C PRO A 173 18.81 4.05 33.21
N ALA A 174 19.47 4.72 32.26
CA ALA A 174 19.57 6.17 32.24
C ALA A 174 18.23 6.87 31.98
N TYR A 175 17.23 6.13 31.48
CA TYR A 175 15.90 6.63 31.20
C TYR A 175 14.86 5.85 32.01
N SER A 176 13.77 6.52 32.34
CA SER A 176 12.72 5.99 33.21
C SER A 176 11.35 6.30 32.63
N LEU A 177 10.38 5.44 32.95
CA LEU A 177 8.98 5.66 32.57
C LEU A 177 8.33 6.70 33.48
N THR A 178 7.40 7.47 32.92
CA THR A 178 6.56 8.40 33.68
C THR A 178 5.24 7.69 34.00
N ASN A 179 4.98 7.45 35.29
CA ASN A 179 3.78 6.72 35.76
C ASN A 179 3.59 5.33 35.10
N GLY A 180 4.69 4.63 34.81
CA GLY A 180 4.64 3.31 34.18
C GLY A 180 4.36 3.32 32.67
N GLN A 181 4.35 4.49 32.03
CA GLN A 181 4.21 4.65 30.58
C GLN A 181 5.38 5.45 29.98
N PRO A 182 5.65 5.32 28.67
CA PRO A 182 6.65 6.15 28.00
C PRO A 182 6.23 7.61 28.04
N ASP A 183 7.17 8.51 28.31
CA ASP A 183 6.85 9.93 28.36
C ASP A 183 6.59 10.45 26.94
N PRO A 184 5.41 11.05 26.66
CA PRO A 184 5.13 11.62 25.33
C PRO A 184 6.12 12.70 24.90
N SER A 185 6.79 13.36 25.85
CA SER A 185 7.78 14.42 25.60
C SER A 185 9.19 13.92 25.28
N ASP A 186 9.46 12.60 25.41
CA ASP A 186 10.76 12.02 25.08
C ASP A 186 11.18 12.36 23.64
N VAL A 187 12.45 12.73 23.46
CA VAL A 187 12.95 13.20 22.16
C VAL A 187 13.69 12.12 21.38
N GLY A 188 13.45 12.12 20.06
CA GLY A 188 14.27 11.42 19.08
C GLY A 188 13.76 10.05 18.64
N ARG A 189 12.53 9.69 19.00
CA ARG A 189 11.77 8.63 18.31
C ARG A 189 10.56 9.19 17.57
N LEU A 190 10.10 8.42 16.59
CA LEU A 190 9.17 8.90 15.57
C LEU A 190 7.79 9.25 16.13
N TRP A 191 7.29 8.45 17.09
CA TRP A 191 6.01 8.69 17.73
C TRP A 191 6.00 10.05 18.42
N ASN A 192 6.90 10.24 19.38
CA ASN A 192 7.04 11.47 20.15
C ASN A 192 7.42 12.68 19.29
N GLY A 193 8.33 12.48 18.31
CA GLY A 193 8.89 13.56 17.48
C GLY A 193 7.90 14.18 16.49
N GLY A 194 6.81 13.49 16.18
CA GLY A 194 5.72 14.04 15.37
C GLY A 194 4.64 13.06 14.93
N LEU A 195 4.88 11.74 14.88
CA LEU A 195 3.90 10.78 14.37
C LEU A 195 2.66 10.66 15.26
N ALA A 196 2.78 10.84 16.59
CA ALA A 196 1.64 10.87 17.50
C ALA A 196 0.65 11.99 17.13
N TYR A 197 1.16 13.20 16.81
CA TYR A 197 0.35 14.35 16.46
C TYR A 197 -0.07 14.34 14.99
N LEU A 198 0.91 14.33 14.07
CA LEU A 198 0.68 14.40 12.63
C LEU A 198 -0.02 13.14 12.12
N GLY A 199 0.30 11.97 12.66
CA GLY A 199 -0.39 10.73 12.34
C GLY A 199 -1.85 10.77 12.78
N TRP A 200 -2.16 11.30 13.96
CA TRP A 200 -3.56 11.41 14.41
C TRP A 200 -4.35 12.44 13.60
N ILE A 201 -3.75 13.58 13.27
CA ILE A 201 -4.38 14.57 12.39
C ILE A 201 -4.56 14.00 10.98
N PHE A 202 -3.61 13.21 10.48
CA PHE A 202 -3.70 12.47 9.21
C PHE A 202 -4.76 11.38 9.24
N TYR A 203 -4.99 10.75 10.39
CA TYR A 203 -6.14 9.87 10.61
C TYR A 203 -7.45 10.62 10.40
N LEU A 204 -7.61 11.80 11.01
CA LEU A 204 -8.81 12.60 10.82
C LEU A 204 -9.03 13.05 9.37
N SER A 205 -7.95 13.31 8.63
CA SER A 205 -8.05 13.71 7.23
C SER A 205 -8.76 12.67 6.36
N LYS A 206 -8.71 11.39 6.71
CA LYS A 206 -9.36 10.32 5.94
C LYS A 206 -10.88 10.41 5.98
N PHE A 207 -11.46 10.92 7.06
CA PHE A 207 -12.88 11.24 7.12
C PHE A 207 -13.22 12.46 6.28
N TYR A 208 -12.35 13.48 6.26
CA TYR A 208 -12.54 14.67 5.44
C TYR A 208 -12.44 14.37 3.93
N GLU A 209 -11.52 13.49 3.51
CA GLU A 209 -11.33 13.08 2.11
C GLU A 209 -12.59 12.45 1.47
N VAL A 210 -13.57 11.99 2.27
CA VAL A 210 -14.90 11.56 1.76
C VAL A 210 -15.61 12.64 0.96
N ILE A 211 -15.33 13.92 1.24
CA ILE A 211 -15.87 15.06 0.49
C ILE A 211 -15.51 14.96 -1.00
N ASP A 212 -14.37 14.36 -1.38
CA ASP A 212 -14.04 14.11 -2.80
C ASP A 212 -15.12 13.25 -3.48
N THR A 213 -15.59 12.24 -2.76
CA THR A 213 -16.66 11.37 -3.24
C THR A 213 -17.99 12.13 -3.31
N ALA A 214 -18.29 12.95 -2.29
CA ALA A 214 -19.49 13.78 -2.27
C ALA A 214 -19.53 14.75 -3.46
N ILE A 215 -18.39 15.39 -3.79
CA ILE A 215 -18.26 16.28 -4.95
C ILE A 215 -18.55 15.53 -6.27
N ILE A 216 -18.00 14.32 -6.43
CA ILE A 216 -18.23 13.50 -7.64
C ILE A 216 -19.71 13.15 -7.78
N LEU A 217 -20.35 12.71 -6.70
CA LEU A 217 -21.76 12.36 -6.67
C LEU A 217 -22.66 13.58 -6.92
N ALA A 218 -22.34 14.75 -6.34
CA ALA A 218 -23.04 16.01 -6.56
C ALA A 218 -22.95 16.47 -8.03
N LYS A 219 -21.83 16.21 -8.71
CA LYS A 219 -21.67 16.46 -10.15
C LYS A 219 -22.42 15.46 -11.03
N GLY A 220 -23.25 14.60 -10.44
CA GLY A 220 -24.03 13.58 -11.14
C GLY A 220 -23.20 12.40 -11.63
N LYS A 221 -21.91 12.34 -11.30
CA LYS A 221 -21.02 11.26 -11.74
C LYS A 221 -21.14 10.05 -10.82
N LYS A 222 -20.82 8.88 -11.36
CA LYS A 222 -20.70 7.65 -10.58
C LYS A 222 -19.42 7.68 -9.75
N SER A 223 -19.51 7.53 -8.44
CA SER A 223 -18.34 7.19 -7.62
C SER A 223 -17.94 5.75 -7.90
N SER A 224 -16.69 5.54 -8.27
CA SER A 224 -16.18 4.21 -8.62
C SER A 224 -16.00 3.34 -7.39
N THR A 225 -16.15 2.02 -7.54
CA THR A 225 -15.85 1.06 -6.45
C THR A 225 -14.42 1.22 -5.94
N LEU A 226 -13.47 1.59 -6.81
CA LEU A 226 -12.09 1.88 -6.43
C LEU A 226 -12.01 3.00 -5.40
N GLN A 227 -12.72 4.10 -5.63
CA GLN A 227 -12.74 5.25 -4.74
C GLN A 227 -13.42 4.93 -3.41
N THR A 228 -14.57 4.28 -3.44
CA THR A 228 -15.30 3.89 -2.23
C THR A 228 -14.51 2.90 -1.38
N TYR A 229 -13.95 1.86 -2.00
CA TYR A 229 -13.12 0.88 -1.32
C TYR A 229 -11.85 1.53 -0.73
N HIS A 230 -11.21 2.44 -1.48
CA HIS A 230 -10.02 3.13 -1.01
C HIS A 230 -10.32 3.97 0.23
N HIS A 231 -11.27 4.90 0.20
CA HIS A 231 -11.54 5.78 1.34
C HIS A 231 -12.02 5.02 2.57
N ALA A 232 -12.92 4.04 2.42
CA ALA A 232 -13.40 3.25 3.55
C ALA A 232 -12.28 2.41 4.19
N GLY A 233 -11.46 1.73 3.37
CA GLY A 233 -10.34 0.93 3.89
C GLY A 233 -9.22 1.79 4.47
N ALA A 234 -8.96 2.98 3.92
CA ALA A 234 -7.98 3.91 4.45
C ALA A 234 -8.33 4.38 5.87
N MET A 235 -9.62 4.64 6.17
CA MET A 235 -10.07 4.97 7.54
C MET A 235 -9.72 3.84 8.52
N MET A 236 -10.01 2.59 8.16
CA MET A 236 -9.78 1.43 9.01
C MET A 236 -8.29 1.15 9.21
N CYS A 237 -7.49 1.21 8.15
CA CYS A 237 -6.05 0.98 8.22
C CYS A 237 -5.35 2.07 9.04
N MET A 238 -5.79 3.32 8.88
CA MET A 238 -5.21 4.45 9.59
C MET A 238 -5.61 4.44 11.08
N TRP A 239 -6.86 4.08 11.39
CA TRP A 239 -7.29 3.82 12.76
C TRP A 239 -6.42 2.76 13.44
N ALA A 240 -6.28 1.57 12.84
CA ALA A 240 -5.51 0.48 13.44
C ALA A 240 -4.04 0.86 13.64
N GLY A 241 -3.45 1.56 12.67
CA GLY A 241 -2.06 2.01 12.75
C GLY A 241 -1.79 2.97 13.91
N ILE A 242 -2.68 3.95 14.14
CA ILE A 242 -2.54 4.90 15.26
C ILE A 242 -2.95 4.27 16.59
N ARG A 243 -4.10 3.59 16.64
CA ARG A 243 -4.64 2.96 17.86
C ARG A 243 -3.67 1.97 18.48
N TYR A 244 -2.99 1.17 17.65
CA TYR A 244 -2.02 0.17 18.11
C TYR A 244 -0.57 0.64 18.02
N MET A 245 -0.32 1.92 17.68
CA MET A 245 1.02 2.49 17.54
C MET A 245 1.93 1.61 16.66
N ALA A 246 1.38 1.11 15.54
CA ALA A 246 2.09 0.21 14.66
C ALA A 246 3.13 0.99 13.85
N ALA A 247 4.41 0.68 14.05
CA ALA A 247 5.51 1.45 13.47
C ALA A 247 5.38 1.75 11.96
N PRO A 248 4.99 0.80 11.08
CA PRO A 248 4.85 1.07 9.64
C PRO A 248 3.85 2.17 9.24
N ILE A 249 3.02 2.66 10.17
CA ILE A 249 2.04 3.70 9.87
C ILE A 249 2.68 5.00 9.38
N TRP A 250 3.94 5.25 9.73
CA TRP A 250 4.69 6.40 9.20
C TRP A 250 4.81 6.37 7.68
N ILE A 251 4.85 5.18 7.06
CA ILE A 251 4.95 5.03 5.60
C ILE A 251 3.71 5.64 4.95
N PHE A 252 2.55 5.37 5.55
CA PHE A 252 1.29 5.95 5.12
C PHE A 252 1.34 7.46 5.36
N ALA A 253 1.59 7.92 6.57
CA ALA A 253 1.56 9.35 6.89
C ALA A 253 2.57 10.17 6.07
N LEU A 254 3.79 9.69 5.85
CA LEU A 254 4.84 10.38 5.10
C LEU A 254 4.65 10.26 3.58
N VAL A 255 4.66 9.04 3.03
CA VAL A 255 4.70 8.90 1.56
C VAL A 255 3.35 9.27 0.95
N ASN A 256 2.24 8.90 1.59
CA ASN A 256 0.92 9.23 1.05
C ASN A 256 0.63 10.72 1.09
N SER A 257 1.00 11.43 2.17
CA SER A 257 0.82 12.89 2.23
C SER A 257 1.61 13.61 1.15
N GLY A 258 2.84 13.18 0.86
CA GLY A 258 3.64 13.72 -0.25
C GLY A 258 2.96 13.52 -1.62
N ILE A 259 2.45 12.31 -1.89
CA ILE A 259 1.72 12.02 -3.13
C ILE A 259 0.38 12.75 -3.19
N HIS A 260 -0.35 12.84 -2.09
CA HIS A 260 -1.61 13.58 -1.99
C HIS A 260 -1.40 15.08 -2.22
N ALA A 261 -0.31 15.67 -1.69
CA ALA A 261 0.04 17.06 -1.98
C ALA A 261 0.18 17.30 -3.48
N MET A 262 0.90 16.44 -4.19
CA MET A 262 1.05 16.53 -5.66
C MET A 262 -0.27 16.29 -6.39
N MET A 263 -1.07 15.31 -5.95
CA MET A 263 -2.34 14.93 -6.57
C MET A 263 -3.41 16.02 -6.43
N TYR A 264 -3.59 16.60 -5.23
CA TYR A 264 -4.53 17.70 -5.02
C TYR A 264 -4.04 19.01 -5.65
N THR A 265 -2.73 19.23 -5.74
CA THR A 265 -2.17 20.33 -6.55
C THR A 265 -2.56 20.15 -8.01
N TYR A 266 -2.42 18.95 -8.57
CA TYR A 266 -2.88 18.64 -9.93
C TYR A 266 -4.38 18.91 -10.11
N TYR A 267 -5.23 18.48 -9.17
CA TYR A 267 -6.67 18.76 -9.24
C TYR A 267 -6.99 20.25 -9.15
N THR A 268 -6.31 20.99 -8.29
CA THR A 268 -6.43 22.45 -8.20
C THR A 268 -6.13 23.12 -9.55
N VAL A 269 -4.97 22.79 -10.16
CA VAL A 269 -4.56 23.35 -11.46
C VAL A 269 -5.57 23.02 -12.55
N THR A 270 -6.08 21.77 -12.58
CA THR A 270 -7.12 21.40 -13.55
C THR A 270 -8.48 22.09 -13.31
N ALA A 271 -8.82 22.37 -12.05
CA ALA A 271 -10.04 23.11 -11.71
C ALA A 271 -9.97 24.59 -12.15
N LEU A 272 -8.77 25.17 -12.14
CA LEU A 272 -8.46 26.50 -12.70
C LEU A 272 -8.37 26.50 -14.24
N ARG A 273 -8.69 25.37 -14.91
CA ARG A 273 -8.64 25.19 -16.37
C ARG A 273 -7.26 25.38 -16.99
N ILE A 274 -6.20 25.26 -16.20
CA ILE A 274 -4.83 25.27 -16.71
C ILE A 274 -4.52 23.90 -17.33
N ARG A 275 -4.00 23.89 -18.55
CA ARG A 275 -3.72 22.65 -19.29
C ARG A 275 -2.45 21.99 -18.74
N VAL A 276 -2.63 20.85 -18.09
CA VAL A 276 -1.52 20.05 -17.54
C VAL A 276 -1.07 18.99 -18.56
N PRO A 277 0.24 18.86 -18.85
CA PRO A 277 0.77 17.80 -19.71
C PRO A 277 0.38 16.39 -19.26
N ASN A 278 0.08 15.52 -20.22
CA ASN A 278 -0.28 14.12 -19.94
C ASN A 278 0.83 13.34 -19.21
N VAL A 279 2.09 13.76 -19.35
CA VAL A 279 3.24 13.16 -18.66
C VAL A 279 3.10 13.29 -17.15
N ILE A 280 2.65 14.45 -16.65
CA ILE A 280 2.44 14.68 -15.21
C ILE A 280 1.31 13.80 -14.68
N LYS A 281 0.21 13.68 -15.43
CA LYS A 281 -0.89 12.77 -15.06
C LYS A 281 -0.40 11.32 -14.97
N ARG A 282 0.44 10.89 -15.92
CA ARG A 282 1.02 9.54 -15.94
C ARG A 282 1.99 9.35 -14.78
N SER A 283 2.88 10.31 -14.51
CA SER A 283 3.85 10.21 -13.42
C SER A 283 3.17 10.14 -12.05
N LEU A 284 2.11 10.91 -11.81
CA LEU A 284 1.30 10.82 -10.58
C LEU A 284 0.74 9.41 -10.38
N THR A 285 0.15 8.84 -11.44
CA THR A 285 -0.41 7.48 -11.36
C THR A 285 0.70 6.43 -11.13
N THR A 286 1.87 6.60 -11.76
CA THR A 286 3.02 5.74 -11.53
C THR A 286 3.49 5.82 -10.07
N MET A 287 3.64 7.04 -9.52
CA MET A 287 4.06 7.24 -8.13
C MET A 287 3.06 6.62 -7.14
N GLN A 288 1.75 6.71 -7.40
CA GLN A 288 0.72 6.05 -6.58
C GLN A 288 0.88 4.52 -6.58
N ILE A 289 1.11 3.91 -7.75
CA ILE A 289 1.33 2.46 -7.85
C ILE A 289 2.63 2.05 -7.15
N THR A 290 3.71 2.82 -7.35
CA THR A 290 4.98 2.62 -6.66
C THR A 290 4.79 2.71 -5.14
N GLN A 291 4.04 3.69 -4.64
CA GLN A 291 3.72 3.80 -3.20
C GLN A 291 3.05 2.52 -2.70
N PHE A 292 2.05 1.99 -3.41
CA PHE A 292 1.37 0.77 -2.95
C PHE A 292 2.29 -0.44 -2.98
N VAL A 293 3.05 -0.66 -4.07
CA VAL A 293 3.93 -1.82 -4.17
C VAL A 293 5.04 -1.74 -3.12
N PHE A 294 5.83 -0.67 -3.09
CA PHE A 294 6.96 -0.58 -2.18
C PHE A 294 6.52 -0.37 -0.74
N GLY A 295 5.50 0.46 -0.49
CA GLY A 295 4.98 0.73 0.85
C GLY A 295 4.38 -0.52 1.51
N THR A 296 3.60 -1.32 0.76
CA THR A 296 3.01 -2.57 1.30
C THR A 296 4.09 -3.59 1.62
N ASN A 297 5.06 -3.79 0.72
CA ASN A 297 6.17 -4.72 0.97
C ASN A 297 7.03 -4.28 2.16
N MET A 298 7.30 -2.97 2.28
CA MET A 298 8.05 -2.43 3.40
C MET A 298 7.28 -2.56 4.72
N ALA A 299 5.96 -2.31 4.73
CA ALA A 299 5.14 -2.53 5.93
C ALA A 299 5.10 -4.02 6.32
N ALA A 300 4.94 -4.92 5.34
CA ALA A 300 4.96 -6.36 5.58
C ALA A 300 6.30 -6.84 6.15
N ALA A 301 7.43 -6.25 5.73
CA ALA A 301 8.75 -6.63 6.22
C ALA A 301 8.89 -6.53 7.74
N TYR A 302 8.17 -5.61 8.41
CA TYR A 302 8.19 -5.47 9.87
C TYR A 302 7.69 -6.73 10.59
N LEU A 303 6.83 -7.54 9.94
CA LEU A 303 6.39 -8.83 10.49
C LEU A 303 7.53 -9.84 10.60
N PHE A 304 8.55 -9.72 9.75
CA PHE A 304 9.61 -10.72 9.60
C PHE A 304 10.93 -10.31 10.23
N VAL A 305 11.04 -9.07 10.71
CA VAL A 305 12.27 -8.54 11.30
C VAL A 305 12.27 -8.79 12.82
N HIS A 306 13.36 -9.42 13.26
CA HIS A 306 13.74 -9.55 14.65
C HIS A 306 15.12 -8.92 14.83
N TYR A 307 15.43 -8.42 16.01
CA TYR A 307 16.76 -7.92 16.31
C TYR A 307 17.07 -8.01 17.80
N THR A 308 18.35 -7.94 18.17
CA THR A 308 18.75 -7.91 19.58
C THR A 308 18.67 -6.50 20.15
N ILE A 309 18.26 -6.37 21.40
CA ILE A 309 18.32 -5.14 22.20
C ILE A 309 19.29 -5.38 23.37
N PRO A 310 20.18 -4.44 23.69
CA PRO A 310 21.09 -4.55 24.83
C PRO A 310 20.37 -4.20 26.13
N TYR A 311 20.45 -5.08 27.13
CA TYR A 311 19.99 -4.84 28.50
C TYR A 311 21.19 -4.93 29.46
N PRO A 312 21.42 -4.00 30.37
CA PRO A 312 22.45 -4.18 31.39
C PRO A 312 22.19 -5.47 32.19
N ALA A 313 23.25 -6.21 32.49
CA ALA A 313 23.16 -7.42 33.28
C ALA A 313 22.55 -7.11 34.66
N GLY A 314 21.56 -7.89 35.09
CA GLY A 314 20.84 -7.68 36.35
C GLY A 314 19.87 -6.49 36.36
N SER A 315 19.65 -5.80 35.23
CA SER A 315 18.67 -4.71 35.18
C SER A 315 17.24 -5.19 35.45
N ALA A 316 16.44 -4.34 36.10
CA ALA A 316 15.03 -4.63 36.36
C ALA A 316 14.28 -4.93 35.06
N ALA A 317 14.54 -4.17 33.98
CA ALA A 317 13.95 -4.38 32.66
C ALA A 317 14.22 -5.80 32.10
N LEU A 318 15.46 -6.29 32.25
CA LEU A 318 15.77 -7.67 31.89
C LEU A 318 15.03 -8.68 32.77
N GLY A 319 14.92 -8.41 34.07
CA GLY A 319 14.14 -9.22 35.01
C GLY A 319 12.65 -9.29 34.64
N HIS A 320 12.04 -8.20 34.18
CA HIS A 320 10.67 -8.17 33.68
C HIS A 320 10.51 -9.03 32.42
N LEU A 321 11.46 -8.98 31.49
CA LEU A 321 11.46 -9.84 30.29
C LEU A 321 11.68 -11.32 30.60
N ALA A 322 12.55 -11.62 31.56
CA ALA A 322 12.76 -12.99 32.02
C ALA A 322 11.48 -13.56 32.65
N LYS A 323 10.72 -12.76 33.39
CA LYS A 323 9.40 -13.18 33.91
C LYS A 323 8.34 -13.33 32.81
N ALA A 324 8.50 -12.63 31.68
CA ALA A 324 7.59 -12.69 30.54
C ALA A 324 7.83 -13.91 29.63
N SER A 325 9.03 -14.48 29.55
CA SER A 325 9.32 -15.54 28.56
C SER A 325 8.99 -16.96 29.07
N PRO A 326 8.21 -17.78 28.35
CA PRO A 326 8.10 -19.22 28.65
C PRO A 326 9.44 -19.97 28.47
N ALA A 327 10.38 -19.44 27.68
CA ALA A 327 11.74 -19.99 27.57
C ALA A 327 12.60 -19.68 28.82
N ALA A 328 12.29 -18.63 29.57
CA ALA A 328 12.93 -18.37 30.87
C ALA A 328 12.33 -19.23 31.99
N ALA A 329 11.06 -19.64 31.88
CA ALA A 329 10.51 -20.70 32.72
C ALA A 329 11.18 -22.06 32.41
N ALA A 330 11.53 -22.34 31.15
CA ALA A 330 12.31 -23.54 30.79
C ALA A 330 13.77 -23.45 31.28
N ALA A 331 14.40 -22.28 31.22
CA ALA A 331 15.72 -22.05 31.82
C ALA A 331 15.71 -22.14 33.36
N ALA A 332 14.60 -21.74 34.01
CA ALA A 332 14.40 -21.90 35.44
C ALA A 332 14.07 -23.36 35.85
N VAL A 333 13.72 -24.23 34.90
CA VAL A 333 13.54 -25.68 35.13
C VAL A 333 14.84 -26.46 34.86
N GLU A 334 15.81 -25.90 34.12
CA GLU A 334 17.12 -26.51 33.93
C GLU A 334 18.06 -26.43 35.15
N ASP A 335 17.72 -25.65 36.18
CA ASP A 335 18.51 -25.58 37.43
C ASP A 335 18.16 -26.68 38.46
N GLY A 336 17.25 -27.60 38.15
CA GLY A 336 16.78 -28.59 39.12
C GLY A 336 17.40 -30.00 39.05
N VAL A 337 17.61 -30.56 37.86
CA VAL A 337 17.83 -32.02 37.74
C VAL A 337 18.90 -32.43 36.71
N LEU A 338 19.20 -31.57 35.74
CA LEU A 338 20.13 -31.88 34.65
C LEU A 338 21.63 -31.80 35.03
N PRO A 339 22.07 -30.89 35.92
CA PRO A 339 23.48 -30.80 36.32
C PRO A 339 23.97 -32.03 37.10
N TRP A 340 23.12 -32.64 37.93
CA TRP A 340 23.49 -33.81 38.75
C TRP A 340 23.67 -35.09 37.91
N LEU A 341 22.78 -35.35 36.95
CA LEU A 341 22.86 -36.49 36.04
C LEU A 341 24.10 -36.44 35.13
N LYS A 342 24.44 -35.25 34.61
CA LYS A 342 25.69 -35.05 33.84
C LYS A 342 26.93 -35.26 34.72
N LYS A 343 26.91 -34.76 35.95
CA LYS A 343 28.02 -34.94 36.91
C LYS A 343 28.23 -36.41 37.29
N PHE A 344 27.15 -37.19 37.39
CA PHE A 344 27.22 -38.64 37.61
C PHE A 344 27.74 -39.39 36.37
N ALA A 345 27.31 -39.01 35.16
CA ALA A 345 27.77 -39.61 33.92
C ALA A 345 29.26 -39.36 33.65
N PHE A 346 29.78 -38.16 33.96
CA PHE A 346 31.21 -37.86 33.82
C PHE A 346 32.08 -38.50 34.91
N ARG A 347 31.54 -38.74 36.12
CA ARG A 347 32.21 -39.53 37.18
C ARG A 347 32.29 -41.01 36.85
N ALA A 348 31.24 -41.56 36.23
CA ALA A 348 31.22 -42.96 35.79
C ALA A 348 32.19 -43.24 34.62
N ALA A 349 32.64 -42.20 33.92
CA ALA A 349 33.59 -42.30 32.79
C ALA A 349 35.06 -42.03 33.17
N GLY A 350 35.40 -41.88 34.46
CA GLY A 350 36.79 -41.80 34.93
C GLY A 350 37.54 -40.49 34.60
N ALA A 351 36.83 -39.42 34.23
CA ALA A 351 37.43 -38.13 33.90
C ALA A 351 37.38 -37.16 35.11
N GLU A 352 38.15 -37.46 36.16
CA GLU A 352 38.12 -36.69 37.42
C GLU A 352 38.66 -35.25 37.30
N GLY A 353 39.35 -34.89 36.22
CA GLY A 353 39.90 -33.55 36.00
C GLY A 353 38.99 -32.54 35.28
N ILE A 354 37.86 -32.97 34.69
CA ILE A 354 36.96 -32.08 33.92
C ILE A 354 35.67 -31.74 34.70
N ALA A 355 35.41 -32.42 35.81
CA ALA A 355 34.22 -32.21 36.63
C ALA A 355 34.24 -30.91 37.48
N GLU A 356 35.38 -30.23 37.57
CA GLU A 356 35.52 -28.98 38.33
C GLU A 356 35.24 -27.72 37.51
N ASN A 357 35.18 -27.82 36.17
CA ASN A 357 34.88 -26.69 35.27
C ASN A 357 33.53 -26.80 34.55
N VAL A 358 32.63 -27.69 34.97
CA VAL A 358 31.23 -27.70 34.49
C VAL A 358 30.37 -26.79 35.36
N GLY A 359 30.75 -25.52 35.32
CA GLY A 359 30.08 -24.37 35.94
C GLY A 359 30.56 -23.05 35.33
N GLY A 360 31.36 -23.11 34.26
CA GLY A 360 31.71 -21.94 33.47
C GLY A 360 30.45 -21.43 32.81
N ALA A 361 29.88 -20.37 33.40
CA ALA A 361 28.98 -19.46 32.72
C ALA A 361 29.47 -19.30 31.27
N VAL A 362 28.56 -19.48 30.31
CA VAL A 362 28.76 -18.96 28.95
C VAL A 362 29.26 -17.53 29.15
N ALA A 363 30.50 -17.27 28.73
CA ALA A 363 31.22 -16.05 29.05
C ALA A 363 30.26 -14.87 28.99
N ALA A 364 30.01 -14.24 30.15
CA ALA A 364 29.30 -12.98 30.17
C ALA A 364 29.99 -12.09 29.14
N PRO A 365 29.24 -11.43 28.24
CA PRO A 365 29.87 -10.54 27.28
C PRO A 365 30.75 -9.56 28.06
N GLN A 366 31.96 -9.31 27.54
CA GLN A 366 32.97 -8.46 28.17
C GLN A 366 32.45 -7.02 28.43
N SER A 367 31.34 -6.64 27.78
CA SER A 367 30.49 -5.49 28.13
C SER A 367 29.35 -5.99 29.02
N GLY A 368 29.11 -5.41 30.21
CA GLY A 368 28.05 -5.82 31.17
C GLY A 368 26.58 -5.69 30.68
N TYR A 369 26.28 -6.12 29.45
CA TYR A 369 25.01 -6.07 28.75
C TYR A 369 24.66 -7.44 28.16
N ILE A 370 23.43 -7.89 28.32
CA ILE A 370 22.87 -9.10 27.73
C ILE A 370 22.05 -8.69 26.50
N GLN A 371 22.32 -9.34 25.37
CA GLN A 371 21.63 -9.11 24.10
C GLN A 371 20.36 -9.96 24.04
N GLN A 372 19.19 -9.32 24.13
CA GLN A 372 17.90 -10.00 24.10
C GLN A 372 17.27 -9.90 22.72
N MET A 373 16.97 -11.04 22.10
CA MET A 373 16.29 -11.08 20.82
C MET A 373 14.81 -10.70 20.96
N VAL A 374 14.36 -9.72 20.19
CA VAL A 374 12.97 -9.25 20.16
C VAL A 374 12.43 -9.21 18.73
N THR A 375 11.10 -9.26 18.61
CA THR A 375 10.39 -8.94 17.38
C THR A 375 10.30 -7.44 17.17
N CYS A 376 10.21 -7.01 15.90
CA CYS A 376 9.98 -5.60 15.59
C CYS A 376 8.68 -5.08 16.24
N MET A 377 7.65 -5.92 16.29
CA MET A 377 6.38 -5.66 16.96
C MET A 377 6.32 -6.31 18.34
N ASP A 378 5.70 -5.65 19.30
CA ASP A 378 5.52 -6.14 20.66
C ASP A 378 4.15 -6.77 20.91
N THR A 379 3.13 -6.39 20.12
CA THR A 379 1.74 -6.76 20.40
C THR A 379 1.00 -7.33 19.21
N THR A 380 -0.05 -8.09 19.51
CA THR A 380 -1.00 -8.61 18.52
C THR A 380 -1.74 -7.49 17.78
N GLY A 381 -1.98 -6.35 18.44
CA GLY A 381 -2.58 -5.16 17.84
C GLY A 381 -1.70 -4.53 16.76
N GLN A 382 -0.39 -4.42 17.00
CA GLN A 382 0.56 -3.94 15.99
C GLN A 382 0.59 -4.88 14.78
N ALA A 383 0.65 -6.19 15.02
CA ALA A 383 0.60 -7.18 13.95
C ALA A 383 -0.71 -7.11 13.16
N PHE A 384 -1.85 -7.02 13.85
CA PHE A 384 -3.17 -6.84 13.23
C PHE A 384 -3.22 -5.60 12.34
N ALA A 385 -2.69 -4.46 12.80
CA ALA A 385 -2.67 -3.24 12.00
C ALA A 385 -1.88 -3.40 10.69
N ILE A 386 -0.76 -4.12 10.72
CA ILE A 386 0.03 -4.42 9.52
C ILE A 386 -0.73 -5.38 8.61
N TRP A 387 -1.28 -6.47 9.14
CA TRP A 387 -2.06 -7.43 8.35
C TRP A 387 -3.27 -6.78 7.69
N LEU A 388 -4.03 -5.97 8.44
CA LEU A 388 -5.16 -5.21 7.91
C LEU A 388 -4.72 -4.34 6.73
N ASN A 389 -3.60 -3.62 6.89
CA ASN A 389 -3.05 -2.76 5.85
C ASN A 389 -2.64 -3.57 4.60
N VAL A 390 -1.90 -4.67 4.78
CA VAL A 390 -1.45 -5.53 3.68
C VAL A 390 -2.63 -6.16 2.95
N SER A 391 -3.58 -6.75 3.68
CA SER A 391 -4.78 -7.38 3.11
C SER A 391 -5.66 -6.39 2.34
N TYR A 392 -5.74 -5.14 2.80
CA TYR A 392 -6.45 -4.06 2.10
C TYR A 392 -5.72 -3.57 0.85
N LEU A 393 -4.39 -3.38 0.94
CA LEU A 393 -3.62 -2.82 -0.17
C LEU A 393 -3.40 -3.81 -1.32
N LEU A 394 -3.45 -5.12 -1.08
CA LEU A 394 -3.26 -6.14 -2.11
C LEU A 394 -4.31 -6.03 -3.25
N PRO A 395 -5.63 -6.10 -2.99
CA PRO A 395 -6.66 -5.87 -4.01
C PRO A 395 -6.56 -4.48 -4.63
N LEU A 396 -6.24 -3.46 -3.84
CA LEU A 396 -6.13 -2.08 -4.32
C LEU A 396 -5.00 -1.92 -5.33
N THR A 397 -3.83 -2.50 -5.04
CA THR A 397 -2.66 -2.51 -5.92
C THR A 397 -3.00 -3.16 -7.26
N TYR A 398 -3.70 -4.30 -7.23
CA TYR A 398 -4.17 -4.96 -8.44
C TYR A 398 -5.11 -4.07 -9.26
N LEU A 399 -6.08 -3.42 -8.63
CA LEU A 399 -7.04 -2.55 -9.31
C LEU A 399 -6.35 -1.33 -9.97
N PHE A 400 -5.39 -0.70 -9.29
CA PHE A 400 -4.62 0.41 -9.84
C PHE A 400 -3.68 -0.01 -10.96
N ALA A 401 -2.98 -1.14 -10.82
CA ALA A 401 -2.13 -1.70 -11.87
C ALA A 401 -2.96 -2.01 -13.12
N ARG A 402 -4.13 -2.64 -12.95
CA ARG A 402 -5.07 -2.92 -14.05
C ARG A 402 -5.56 -1.64 -14.72
N PHE A 403 -5.91 -0.61 -13.95
CA PHE A 403 -6.28 0.69 -14.48
C PHE A 403 -5.15 1.31 -15.31
N PHE A 404 -3.92 1.31 -14.79
CA PHE A 404 -2.75 1.86 -15.47
C PHE A 404 -2.44 1.15 -16.78
N VAL A 405 -2.41 -0.18 -16.79
CA VAL A 405 -2.19 -0.98 -18.01
C VAL A 405 -3.24 -0.63 -19.06
N ARG A 406 -4.52 -0.55 -18.67
CA ARG A 406 -5.62 -0.21 -19.58
C ARG A 406 -5.55 1.23 -20.09
N SER A 407 -5.16 2.18 -19.25
CA SER A 407 -5.15 3.61 -19.59
C SER A 407 -3.92 4.06 -20.34
N TYR A 408 -2.76 3.42 -20.15
CA TYR A 408 -1.47 3.91 -20.64
C TYR A 408 -0.71 2.93 -21.53
N LEU A 409 -0.81 1.62 -21.32
CA LEU A 409 -0.05 0.61 -22.09
C LEU A 409 -0.88 0.01 -23.23
N ASN A 410 -2.15 -0.28 -22.98
CA ASN A 410 -3.06 -0.86 -23.97
C ASN A 410 -3.72 0.17 -24.88
N ARG A 411 -3.16 1.38 -24.97
CA ARG A 411 -3.63 2.39 -25.92
C ARG A 411 -3.16 1.95 -27.32
N LYS A 412 -3.92 1.05 -27.95
CA LYS A 412 -3.82 0.85 -29.40
C LYS A 412 -3.94 2.25 -30.03
N PRO A 413 -3.09 2.61 -31.01
CA PRO A 413 -3.31 3.84 -31.76
C PRO A 413 -4.75 3.81 -32.25
N SER A 414 -5.45 4.93 -32.07
CA SER A 414 -6.79 5.11 -32.59
C SER A 414 -6.74 4.96 -34.12
N LYS A 415 -6.82 3.73 -34.63
CA LYS A 415 -7.40 3.52 -35.94
C LYS A 415 -8.86 3.87 -35.75
N GLN A 416 -9.31 4.96 -36.39
CA GLN A 416 -10.74 5.12 -36.61
C GLN A 416 -11.23 3.79 -37.21
N PRO A 417 -12.27 3.16 -36.63
CA PRO A 417 -12.83 1.98 -37.26
C PRO A 417 -13.22 2.40 -38.67
N THR A 418 -12.73 1.69 -39.69
CA THR A 418 -13.24 1.91 -41.04
C THR A 418 -14.74 1.69 -41.00
N HIS A 419 -15.51 2.44 -41.79
CA HIS A 419 -16.98 2.35 -41.80
C HIS A 419 -17.48 0.89 -41.93
N MET A 420 -16.71 0.02 -42.59
CA MET A 420 -16.95 -1.43 -42.64
C MET A 420 -16.83 -2.15 -41.30
N GLU A 421 -15.76 -1.95 -40.50
CA GLU A 421 -15.61 -2.60 -39.19
C GLU A 421 -16.64 -2.10 -38.16
N ALA A 422 -17.03 -0.83 -38.23
CA ALA A 422 -18.08 -0.27 -37.40
C ALA A 422 -19.47 -0.84 -37.78
N ALA A 423 -19.75 -0.97 -39.08
CA ALA A 423 -20.99 -1.55 -39.58
C ALA A 423 -21.09 -3.05 -39.30
N GLU A 424 -19.99 -3.81 -39.42
CA GLU A 424 -19.94 -5.25 -39.13
C GLU A 424 -20.16 -5.52 -37.64
N LYS A 425 -19.56 -4.70 -36.76
CA LYS A 425 -19.76 -4.81 -35.32
C LYS A 425 -21.19 -4.43 -34.90
N ALA A 426 -21.75 -3.37 -35.51
CA ALA A 426 -23.15 -2.99 -35.28
C ALA A 426 -24.13 -4.07 -35.78
N GLY A 427 -23.84 -4.68 -36.94
CA GLY A 427 -24.60 -5.80 -37.49
C GLY A 427 -24.56 -7.04 -36.61
N MET A 428 -23.38 -7.43 -36.11
CA MET A 428 -23.24 -8.56 -35.18
C MET A 428 -23.92 -8.32 -33.83
N ASP A 429 -23.88 -7.10 -33.31
CA ASP A 429 -24.56 -6.77 -32.04
C ASP A 429 -26.09 -6.75 -32.22
N ALA A 430 -26.60 -6.31 -33.38
CA ALA A 430 -28.02 -6.41 -33.74
C ALA A 430 -28.48 -7.86 -33.88
N LEU A 431 -27.71 -8.71 -34.57
CA LEU A 431 -27.99 -10.15 -34.68
C LEU A 431 -28.02 -10.86 -33.31
N LYS A 432 -27.11 -10.50 -32.40
CA LYS A 432 -27.11 -11.04 -31.02
C LYS A 432 -28.26 -10.50 -30.18
N SER A 433 -28.74 -9.29 -30.45
CA SER A 433 -29.94 -8.75 -29.81
C SER A 433 -31.17 -9.52 -30.28
N LEU A 434 -31.32 -9.68 -31.59
CA LEU A 434 -32.43 -10.43 -32.20
C LEU A 434 -32.45 -11.90 -31.75
N SER A 435 -31.28 -12.55 -31.71
CA SER A 435 -31.16 -13.93 -31.22
C SER A 435 -31.58 -14.08 -29.75
N ARG A 436 -31.31 -13.10 -28.90
CA ARG A 436 -31.80 -13.09 -27.51
C ARG A 436 -33.29 -12.85 -27.41
N GLU A 437 -33.84 -12.03 -28.29
CA GLU A 437 -35.27 -11.70 -28.32
C GLU A 437 -36.09 -12.86 -28.87
N ILE A 438 -35.60 -13.56 -29.91
CA ILE A 438 -36.17 -14.81 -30.41
C ILE A 438 -36.11 -15.91 -29.35
N LYS A 439 -34.97 -16.04 -28.64
CA LYS A 439 -34.85 -17.02 -27.56
C LYS A 439 -35.77 -16.70 -26.38
N LYS A 440 -36.03 -15.42 -26.13
CA LYS A 440 -36.97 -14.95 -25.11
C LYS A 440 -38.42 -15.21 -25.53
N ALA A 441 -38.78 -14.93 -26.78
CA ALA A 441 -40.10 -15.22 -27.33
C ALA A 441 -40.40 -16.73 -27.41
N ALA A 442 -39.39 -17.56 -27.70
CA ALA A 442 -39.51 -19.02 -27.66
C ALA A 442 -39.73 -19.57 -26.25
N ILE A 443 -39.20 -18.90 -25.22
CA ILE A 443 -39.39 -19.27 -23.80
C ILE A 443 -40.74 -18.73 -23.27
N GLU A 444 -41.20 -17.59 -23.76
CA GLU A 444 -42.50 -16.99 -23.38
C GLU A 444 -43.69 -17.67 -24.12
N GLY A 445 -43.44 -18.37 -25.23
CA GLY A 445 -44.45 -19.12 -25.99
C GLY A 445 -44.82 -20.51 -25.44
N GLU A 446 -44.13 -21.02 -24.42
CA GLU A 446 -44.39 -22.35 -23.84
C GLU A 446 -45.57 -22.39 -22.83
N ASN A 447 -46.31 -21.28 -22.66
CA ASN A 447 -47.45 -21.17 -21.72
C ASN A 447 -48.78 -20.74 -22.37
N SER A 448 -49.05 -21.13 -23.61
CA SER A 448 -50.38 -21.00 -24.20
C SER A 448 -50.70 -22.15 -25.13
N GLU A 449 -51.96 -22.60 -25.06
CA GLU A 449 -52.60 -23.70 -25.78
C GLU A 449 -52.29 -23.77 -27.29
N VAL A 450 -52.16 -25.02 -27.75
CA VAL A 450 -51.84 -25.44 -29.11
C VAL A 450 -52.96 -25.08 -30.09
N THR A 451 -52.63 -24.30 -31.13
CA THR A 451 -53.41 -24.23 -32.37
C THR A 451 -52.50 -24.19 -33.61
N THR A 452 -53.06 -24.62 -34.73
CA THR A 452 -52.48 -25.15 -35.99
C THR A 452 -51.65 -24.21 -36.87
N ASP A 453 -50.80 -23.34 -36.31
CA ASP A 453 -49.87 -22.48 -37.09
C ASP A 453 -48.39 -22.92 -36.98
N ASP A 454 -48.11 -23.97 -36.22
CA ASP A 454 -46.75 -24.43 -35.88
C ASP A 454 -45.95 -25.01 -37.06
N GLU A 455 -46.63 -25.53 -38.09
CA GLU A 455 -45.96 -26.02 -39.31
C GLU A 455 -45.47 -24.88 -40.21
N VAL A 456 -46.17 -23.74 -40.24
CA VAL A 456 -45.76 -22.56 -41.01
C VAL A 456 -44.54 -21.90 -40.36
N ILE A 457 -44.53 -21.84 -39.01
CA ILE A 457 -43.40 -21.30 -38.26
C ILE A 457 -42.18 -22.23 -38.35
N LYS A 458 -42.35 -23.56 -38.26
CA LYS A 458 -41.24 -24.51 -38.48
C LYS A 458 -40.64 -24.40 -39.89
N ALA A 459 -41.49 -24.23 -40.91
CA ALA A 459 -41.03 -24.06 -42.28
C ALA A 459 -40.26 -22.74 -42.48
N GLN A 460 -40.68 -21.64 -41.82
CA GLN A 460 -39.94 -20.37 -41.85
C GLN A 460 -38.63 -20.43 -41.05
N VAL A 461 -38.60 -21.12 -39.91
CA VAL A 461 -37.39 -21.30 -39.10
C VAL A 461 -36.35 -22.17 -39.81
N GLN A 462 -36.77 -23.23 -40.53
CA GLN A 462 -35.87 -24.01 -41.38
C GLN A 462 -35.31 -23.19 -42.55
N LYS A 463 -36.15 -22.37 -43.21
CA LYS A 463 -35.68 -21.46 -44.27
C LYS A 463 -34.66 -20.44 -43.78
N ILE A 464 -34.80 -19.94 -42.55
CA ILE A 464 -33.86 -18.99 -41.94
C ILE A 464 -32.57 -19.69 -41.48
N ALA A 465 -32.65 -20.94 -41.04
CA ALA A 465 -31.48 -21.75 -40.69
C ALA A 465 -30.60 -22.06 -41.92
N GLU A 466 -31.20 -22.33 -43.09
CA GLU A 466 -30.48 -22.49 -44.36
C GLU A 466 -29.82 -21.19 -44.86
N VAL A 467 -30.46 -20.04 -44.64
CA VAL A 467 -29.84 -18.74 -44.94
C VAL A 467 -28.65 -18.47 -43.99
N THR A 468 -28.69 -18.98 -42.76
CA THR A 468 -27.60 -18.81 -41.79
C THR A 468 -26.42 -19.75 -42.07
N SER A 469 -26.64 -20.95 -42.63
CA SER A 469 -25.56 -21.86 -43.06
C SER A 469 -24.86 -21.37 -44.33
N SER A 470 -25.57 -20.75 -45.28
CA SER A 470 -24.97 -20.18 -46.50
C SER A 470 -24.04 -18.97 -46.26
N VAL A 471 -24.14 -18.29 -45.11
CA VAL A 471 -23.22 -17.20 -44.73
C VAL A 471 -21.90 -17.73 -44.15
N GLN A 472 -21.84 -19.01 -43.73
CA GLN A 472 -20.59 -19.64 -43.29
C GLN A 472 -19.66 -20.02 -44.45
N ASP A 473 -20.15 -20.06 -45.70
CA ASP A 473 -19.40 -20.37 -46.92
C ASP A 473 -19.21 -19.16 -47.85
N SER A 474 -18.88 -17.99 -47.29
CA SER A 474 -18.51 -16.81 -48.11
C SER A 474 -16.99 -16.80 -48.44
N PRO A 475 -16.55 -16.50 -49.68
CA PRO A 475 -15.19 -16.78 -50.19
C PRO A 475 -14.06 -15.92 -49.59
N VAL A 476 -14.34 -15.07 -48.60
CA VAL A 476 -13.36 -14.09 -48.09
C VAL A 476 -12.43 -14.68 -47.02
N ARG A 477 -12.79 -15.83 -46.42
CA ARG A 477 -11.97 -16.51 -45.37
C ARG A 477 -10.79 -17.32 -45.94
N THR A 478 -10.66 -17.45 -47.26
CA THR A 478 -9.55 -18.17 -47.92
C THR A 478 -8.28 -17.34 -48.13
N ARG A 479 -8.32 -16.00 -47.96
CA ARG A 479 -7.10 -15.16 -48.03
C ARG A 479 -6.37 -14.99 -46.70
N SER A 480 -7.06 -15.00 -45.56
CA SER A 480 -6.43 -14.86 -44.24
C SER A 480 -5.87 -16.18 -43.70
N SER A 481 -6.41 -17.31 -44.14
CA SER A 481 -5.91 -18.66 -43.81
C SER A 481 -4.72 -19.07 -44.68
N ALA A 482 -4.60 -18.57 -45.92
CA ALA A 482 -3.42 -18.76 -46.77
C ALA A 482 -2.18 -17.98 -46.27
N ALA A 483 -2.36 -16.76 -45.74
CA ALA A 483 -1.27 -15.94 -45.22
C ALA A 483 -0.64 -16.49 -43.92
N ASN A 484 -1.43 -17.20 -43.09
CA ASN A 484 -0.93 -17.82 -41.86
C ASN A 484 -0.33 -19.22 -42.08
N LYS A 485 -0.69 -19.92 -43.17
CA LYS A 485 -0.09 -21.22 -43.53
C LYS A 485 1.27 -21.06 -44.24
N ALA A 486 1.47 -19.97 -44.98
CA ALA A 486 2.77 -19.63 -45.58
C ALA A 486 3.84 -19.18 -44.56
N LYS A 487 3.44 -18.74 -43.37
CA LYS A 487 4.36 -18.30 -42.30
C LYS A 487 4.73 -19.40 -41.30
N ALA A 488 3.96 -20.49 -41.26
CA ALA A 488 4.24 -21.67 -40.43
C ALA A 488 5.05 -22.76 -41.17
N ALA A 489 5.08 -22.73 -42.51
CA ALA A 489 5.84 -23.68 -43.33
C ALA A 489 7.32 -23.28 -43.56
N ALA A 490 7.75 -22.10 -43.10
CA ALA A 490 9.14 -21.62 -43.23
C ALA A 490 9.97 -21.82 -41.94
N SER A 491 9.46 -22.56 -40.95
CA SER A 491 10.11 -22.76 -39.63
C SER A 491 10.24 -24.21 -39.18
N SER A 492 10.10 -25.20 -40.08
CA SER A 492 10.32 -26.61 -39.71
C SER A 492 10.89 -27.43 -40.87
N SER A 493 12.17 -27.22 -41.17
CA SER A 493 12.98 -28.19 -41.89
C SER A 493 14.46 -27.98 -41.54
N ASN A 494 14.89 -28.56 -40.43
CA ASN A 494 16.14 -29.31 -40.30
C ASN A 494 16.33 -29.73 -38.84
N GLN A 495 16.10 -31.02 -38.59
CA GLN A 495 16.53 -31.72 -37.40
C GLN A 495 17.52 -32.79 -37.87
N SER A 496 18.74 -32.77 -37.32
CA SER A 496 19.48 -33.94 -36.79
C SER A 496 21.00 -33.76 -36.92
N GLY A 497 21.74 -33.99 -35.83
CA GLY A 497 23.18 -34.25 -35.88
C GLY A 497 23.98 -33.77 -34.66
N SER A 498 24.05 -34.64 -33.64
CA SER A 498 25.22 -35.01 -32.80
C SER A 498 26.35 -34.01 -32.44
N ASP A 499 26.67 -34.05 -31.14
CA ASP A 499 28.01 -34.12 -30.51
C ASP A 499 28.95 -32.91 -30.37
N GLU A 500 29.42 -32.78 -29.12
CA GLU A 500 30.73 -32.33 -28.63
C GLU A 500 31.21 -30.87 -28.84
N GLY A 501 31.69 -30.26 -27.74
CA GLY A 501 32.97 -29.55 -27.76
C GLY A 501 32.99 -28.01 -27.76
N PHE A 502 33.44 -27.48 -26.62
CA PHE A 502 34.46 -26.42 -26.49
C PHE A 502 34.13 -24.92 -26.68
N SER A 503 34.78 -24.16 -25.79
CA SER A 503 34.83 -22.70 -25.59
C SER A 503 35.42 -21.91 -26.78
N THR A 504 35.07 -20.63 -26.92
CA THR A 504 36.03 -19.49 -26.95
C THR A 504 35.34 -18.12 -27.09
N VAL A 505 36.05 -17.08 -26.62
CA VAL A 505 35.66 -15.68 -26.34
C VAL A 505 36.03 -14.74 -27.56
N PRO A 506 36.11 -13.38 -27.50
CA PRO A 506 35.22 -12.39 -28.16
C PRO A 506 35.92 -11.32 -29.07
N ALA A 507 35.25 -10.15 -29.25
CA ALA A 507 35.74 -8.79 -29.61
C ALA A 507 35.51 -8.35 -31.07
N LYS A 508 35.27 -7.08 -31.50
CA LYS A 508 35.70 -5.69 -31.14
C LYS A 508 34.67 -4.69 -31.74
N LYS A 509 34.28 -3.57 -31.08
CA LYS A 509 34.79 -2.16 -31.05
C LYS A 509 34.69 -1.29 -32.34
N GLY A 510 34.09 -0.09 -32.16
CA GLY A 510 34.38 1.21 -32.82
C GLY A 510 33.53 1.56 -34.06
N ALA A 511 33.14 2.81 -34.40
CA ALA A 511 33.37 4.16 -33.87
C ALA A 511 32.38 5.17 -34.54
N LYS A 512 32.24 6.37 -33.94
CA LYS A 512 31.45 7.56 -34.36
C LYS A 512 32.01 8.28 -35.60
N LYS A 513 31.15 9.03 -36.34
CA LYS A 513 31.48 10.38 -36.86
C LYS A 513 30.23 11.25 -37.12
N GLN A 514 30.35 12.53 -36.76
CA GLN A 514 29.42 13.66 -37.02
C GLN A 514 29.67 14.29 -38.40
N SER A 515 28.66 15.00 -38.93
CA SER A 515 28.84 16.27 -39.67
C SER A 515 27.50 17.03 -39.76
N LYS A 516 27.55 18.35 -39.54
CA LYS A 516 26.47 19.34 -39.60
C LYS A 516 27.06 20.54 -40.35
N THR A 517 26.32 21.14 -41.29
CA THR A 517 26.71 22.33 -42.05
C THR A 517 25.71 23.46 -41.79
N GLU A 518 26.21 24.68 -41.57
CA GLU A 518 25.52 25.99 -41.54
C GLU A 518 25.16 26.42 -42.99
N GLN A 519 24.30 27.38 -43.36
CA GLN A 519 24.08 28.82 -43.03
C GLN A 519 22.87 29.23 -43.94
N SER A 520 21.86 30.05 -43.58
CA SER A 520 21.73 31.53 -43.64
C SER A 520 20.31 31.89 -44.16
N SER A 521 19.73 33.02 -43.71
CA SER A 521 18.41 33.62 -44.08
C SER A 521 18.55 34.56 -45.31
N PRO A 522 17.53 35.24 -45.93
CA PRO A 522 16.25 35.76 -45.38
C PRO A 522 14.99 35.76 -46.33
N SER A 523 13.82 36.09 -45.78
CA SER A 523 12.70 36.88 -46.37
C SER A 523 11.30 36.48 -45.82
N SER A 524 10.45 37.47 -45.57
CA SER A 524 8.98 37.38 -45.36
C SER A 524 8.28 37.87 -46.67
N PRO A 525 6.97 37.68 -46.96
CA PRO A 525 5.83 37.46 -46.04
C PRO A 525 4.72 36.47 -46.54
N GLU A 526 3.63 36.39 -45.76
CA GLU A 526 2.23 36.00 -46.09
C GLU A 526 1.68 34.54 -46.01
N THR A 527 0.74 34.39 -45.07
CA THR A 527 -0.57 33.71 -45.06
C THR A 527 -0.77 32.24 -45.51
N ASN A 528 -1.19 31.38 -44.56
CA ASN A 528 -2.48 30.63 -44.52
C ASN A 528 -2.35 29.32 -43.72
N GLY A 529 -3.30 29.03 -42.82
CA GLY A 529 -3.37 27.70 -42.19
C GLY A 529 -4.17 27.52 -40.89
N GLN A 530 -5.41 28.00 -40.85
CA GLN A 530 -6.58 27.40 -40.17
C GLN A 530 -6.51 26.94 -38.69
N ASN A 531 -7.18 27.74 -37.87
CA ASN A 531 -7.82 27.40 -36.60
C ASN A 531 -9.01 26.42 -36.82
N PRO A 532 -9.10 25.25 -36.14
CA PRO A 532 -10.19 24.29 -36.36
C PRO A 532 -11.41 24.45 -35.44
N PHE A 533 -11.55 25.52 -34.64
CA PHE A 533 -12.76 25.71 -33.83
C PHE A 533 -13.22 27.16 -33.79
N GLY A 534 -13.94 27.57 -34.84
CA GLY A 534 -14.86 28.71 -34.79
C GLY A 534 -16.26 28.26 -34.34
N VAL A 535 -17.08 29.25 -33.95
CA VAL A 535 -18.46 29.21 -33.40
C VAL A 535 -18.41 29.24 -31.86
N LEU A 536 -18.59 30.37 -31.15
CA LEU A 536 -19.56 31.46 -31.32
C LEU A 536 -18.96 32.83 -30.94
N ASP A 537 -19.31 33.83 -31.72
CA ASP A 537 -19.21 35.26 -31.41
C ASP A 537 -20.61 35.89 -31.52
N ARG A 538 -20.79 37.06 -30.90
CA ARG A 538 -22.00 37.89 -30.64
C ARG A 538 -22.67 37.62 -29.28
N GLY A 539 -22.90 38.61 -28.42
CA GLY A 539 -22.68 40.06 -28.52
C GLY A 539 -23.76 40.79 -27.69
N ALA A 540 -23.33 41.50 -26.66
CA ALA A 540 -23.87 42.72 -26.03
C ALA A 540 -23.21 42.87 -24.65
#